data_AF-A0A420WVM5-F1
#
_entry.id   AF-A0A420WVM5-F1
#
_cell.length_a   1.000
_cell.length_b   1.000
_cell.length_c   1.000
_cell.angle_alpha   90.00
_cell.angle_beta   90.00
_cell.angle_gamma   90.00
#
_symmetry.space_group_name_H-M   'P 1'
#
loop_
_entity.id
_entity.type
_entity.pdbx_description
1 polymer ?
#
loop_
_entity_poly.entity_id
_entity_poly.type
_entity_poly.pdbx_seq_one_letter_code
_entity_poly.pdbx_strand_id
1 'polypeptide(L)' 'MGTAEKHDPRYVQIRKGEAARILGRSLKKFDELRATDPDFPKGVKDGTARSAPVYFRLSDIYAYSEKLMQR' A
#
# COMPACT_ATOMS: atom_id res chain seq x y z
N MET A 1 22.74 -7.66 -17.82
CA MET A 1 22.12 -6.59 -17.01
C MET A 1 20.66 -6.52 -17.41
N GLY A 2 19.74 -7.01 -16.57
CA GLY A 2 18.31 -6.95 -16.87
C GLY A 2 17.83 -5.50 -16.81
N THR A 3 17.16 -5.03 -17.85
CA THR A 3 16.50 -3.74 -17.89
C THR A 3 15.50 -3.68 -16.73
N ALA A 4 15.76 -2.83 -15.74
CA ALA A 4 14.74 -2.51 -14.75
C ALA A 4 13.59 -1.84 -15.50
N GLU A 5 12.55 -2.60 -15.83
CA GLU A 5 11.27 -2.04 -16.22
C GLU A 5 10.83 -1.13 -15.07
N LYS A 6 11.02 0.17 -15.26
CA LYS A 6 10.60 1.19 -14.31
C LYS A 6 9.09 1.25 -14.40
N HIS A 7 8.41 0.38 -13.66
CA HIS A 7 6.97 0.45 -13.57
C HIS A 7 6.58 1.81 -12.97
N ASP A 8 5.70 2.53 -13.65
CA ASP A 8 5.25 3.83 -13.17
C ASP A 8 4.44 3.65 -11.88
N PRO A 9 4.89 4.23 -10.74
CA PRO A 9 4.26 4.03 -9.44
C PRO A 9 2.80 4.52 -9.37
N ARG A 10 2.35 5.34 -10.34
CA ARG A 10 0.95 5.78 -10.45
C ARG A 10 0.02 4.69 -10.98
N TYR A 11 0.57 3.73 -11.74
CA TYR A 11 -0.18 2.63 -12.35
C TYR A 11 0.14 1.27 -11.73
N VAL A 12 1.19 1.18 -10.90
CA VAL A 12 1.52 -0.03 -10.15
C VAL A 12 0.59 -0.20 -8.96
N GLN A 13 0.07 -1.42 -8.85
CA GLN A 13 -0.70 -1.90 -7.72
C GLN A 13 0.08 -2.97 -6.97
N ILE A 14 0.19 -2.83 -5.66
CA ILE A 14 0.91 -3.75 -4.77
C ILE A 14 -0.02 -4.38 -3.75
N ARG A 15 0.32 -5.58 -3.28
CA ARG A 15 -0.45 -6.26 -2.25
C ARG A 15 -0.18 -5.67 -0.87
N LYS A 16 -1.10 -5.92 0.06
CA LYS A 16 -0.99 -5.53 1.48
C LYS A 16 0.39 -5.81 2.11
N GLY A 17 0.93 -7.01 1.88
CA GLY A 17 2.23 -7.41 2.44
C GLY A 17 3.38 -6.55 1.96
N GLU A 18 3.35 -6.12 0.70
CA GLU A 18 4.38 -5.26 0.12
C GLU A 18 4.21 -3.81 0.57
N ALA A 19 2.98 -3.31 0.63
CA ALA A 19 2.67 -1.99 1.18
C ALA A 19 3.17 -1.86 2.64
N ALA A 20 2.95 -2.87 3.47
CA ALA A 20 3.45 -2.89 4.86
C ALA A 20 4.97 -2.84 4.94
N ARG A 21 5.67 -3.59 4.09
CA ARG A 21 7.15 -3.57 4.02
C ARG A 21 7.67 -2.21 3.59
N ILE A 22 7.05 -1.57 2.60
CA ILE A 22 7.43 -0.23 2.15
C ILE A 22 7.30 0.80 3.27
N LEU A 23 6.23 0.71 4.07
CA LEU A 23 6.06 1.58 5.24
C LEU A 23 6.97 1.22 6.43
N GLY A 24 7.78 0.15 6.32
CA GLY A 24 8.61 -0.35 7.42
C GLY A 24 7.82 -0.86 8.62
N ARG A 25 6.59 -1.36 8.40
CA ARG A 25 5.66 -1.80 9.47
C ARG A 25 5.34 -3.29 9.36
N SER A 26 4.95 -3.89 10.48
CA SER A 26 4.36 -5.23 10.50
C SER A 26 2.96 -5.22 9.88
N LEU A 27 2.49 -6.37 9.37
CA LEU A 27 1.13 -6.51 8.84
C LEU A 27 0.06 -6.12 9.86
N LYS A 28 0.24 -6.50 11.13
CA LYS A 28 -0.66 -6.12 12.22
C LYS A 28 -0.74 -4.60 12.35
N LYS A 29 0.41 -3.91 12.40
CA LYS A 29 0.43 -2.46 12.53
C LYS A 29 -0.15 -1.75 11.30
N PHE A 30 0.05 -2.33 10.11
CA PHE A 30 -0.57 -1.85 8.89
C PHE A 30 -2.10 -1.94 8.95
N ASP A 31 -2.64 -3.08 9.40
CA ASP A 31 -4.09 -3.26 9.56
C ASP A 31 -4.66 -2.32 10.64
N GLU A 32 -3.94 -2.09 11.75
CA GLU A 32 -4.29 -1.07 12.75
C GLU A 32 -4.36 0.33 12.14
N LEU A 33 -3.30 0.78 11.45
CA LEU A 33 -3.26 2.09 10.81
C LEU A 33 -4.40 2.25 9.79
N ARG A 34 -4.67 1.20 9.01
CA ARG A 34 -5.79 1.19 8.05
C ARG A 34 -7.15 1.35 8.74
N ALA A 35 -7.31 0.85 9.95
CA ALA A 35 -8.56 0.94 10.70
C ALA A 35 -8.70 2.27 11.45
N THR A 36 -7.60 2.86 11.91
CA THR A 36 -7.63 4.02 12.84
C THR A 36 -7.27 5.34 12.19
N ASP A 37 -6.45 5.35 11.12
CA ASP A 37 -5.99 6.58 10.48
C ASP A 37 -6.90 6.94 9.30
N PRO A 38 -7.65 8.06 9.36
CA PRO A 38 -8.53 8.47 8.27
C PRO A 38 -7.79 8.85 6.99
N ASP A 39 -6.50 9.20 7.08
CA ASP A 39 -5.65 9.52 5.93
C ASP A 39 -5.06 8.28 5.24
N PHE A 40 -5.36 7.08 5.74
CA PHE A 40 -4.79 5.86 5.21
C PHE A 40 -5.25 5.60 3.76
N PRO A 41 -4.34 5.21 2.84
CA PRO A 41 -4.67 5.02 1.43
C PRO A 41 -5.70 3.90 1.22
N LYS A 42 -6.72 4.19 0.42
CA LYS A 42 -7.79 3.24 0.10
C LYS A 42 -7.28 2.13 -0.82
N GLY A 43 -7.46 0.89 -0.40
CA GLY A 43 -7.17 -0.27 -1.24
C GLY A 43 -8.31 -0.60 -2.20
N VAL A 44 -7.98 -1.09 -3.39
CA VAL A 44 -8.92 -1.61 -4.38
C VAL A 44 -9.03 -3.12 -4.19
N LYS A 45 -10.26 -3.62 -4.07
CA LYS A 45 -10.54 -5.05 -3.92
C LYS A 45 -10.68 -5.70 -5.29
N ASP A 46 -10.00 -6.80 -5.52
CA ASP A 46 -10.03 -7.55 -6.78
C ASP A 46 -11.07 -8.67 -6.72
N GLY A 47 -12.33 -8.29 -6.98
CA GLY A 47 -13.47 -9.20 -7.00
C GLY A 47 -14.45 -9.03 -5.82
N THR A 48 -15.54 -9.79 -5.87
CA THR A 48 -16.69 -9.66 -4.96
C THR A 48 -16.58 -10.54 -3.71
N ALA A 49 -15.78 -11.60 -3.76
CA ALA A 49 -15.62 -12.55 -2.65
C ALA A 49 -15.14 -11.86 -1.37
N ARG A 50 -15.62 -12.30 -0.20
CA ARG A 50 -15.23 -11.70 1.11
C ARG A 50 -13.71 -11.71 1.33
N SER A 51 -13.04 -12.77 0.87
CA SER A 51 -11.59 -12.97 0.99
C SER A 51 -10.78 -12.52 -0.23
N ALA A 52 -11.39 -11.77 -1.16
CA ALA A 52 -10.66 -11.29 -2.33
C ALA A 52 -9.48 -10.38 -1.93
N PRO A 53 -8.35 -10.47 -2.65
CA PRO A 53 -7.17 -9.68 -2.35
C PRO A 53 -7.44 -8.18 -2.50
N VAL A 54 -6.74 -7.40 -1.68
CA VAL A 54 -6.77 -5.94 -1.72
C VAL A 54 -5.42 -5.44 -2.18
N TYR A 55 -5.46 -4.59 -3.19
CA TYR A 55 -4.31 -3.95 -3.79
C TYR A 55 -4.28 -2.46 -3.46
N PHE A 56 -3.09 -1.88 -3.41
CA PHE A 56 -2.87 -0.47 -3.12
C PHE A 56 -2.04 0.13 -4.25
N ARG A 57 -2.35 1.36 -4.66
CA ARG A 57 -1.49 2.07 -5.61
C ARG A 57 -0.17 2.42 -4.93
N LEU A 58 0.95 2.12 -5.60
CA LEU A 58 2.27 2.34 -5.05
C LEU A 58 2.53 3.81 -4.68
N SER A 59 2.12 4.76 -5.54
CA SER A 59 2.25 6.20 -5.25
C SER A 59 1.53 6.63 -3.98
N ASP A 60 0.37 6.05 -3.70
CA ASP A 60 -0.45 6.42 -2.53
C ASP A 60 0.19 5.92 -1.24
N ILE A 61 0.87 4.76 -1.29
CA ILE A 61 1.67 4.25 -0.16
C ILE A 61 2.87 5.16 0.10
N TYR A 62 3.59 5.60 -0.94
CA TYR A 62 4.72 6.53 -0.76
C TYR A 62 4.28 7.88 -0.20
N ALA A 63 3.17 8.44 -0.70
CA ALA A 63 2.62 9.68 -0.16
C ALA A 63 2.20 9.55 1.32
N TYR A 64 1.62 8.40 1.70
CA TYR A 64 1.30 8.14 3.10
C TYR A 64 2.56 7.96 3.97
N SER A 65 3.60 7.32 3.45
CA SER A 65 4.89 7.22 4.14
C SER A 65 5.49 8.60 4.44
N GLU A 66 5.41 9.53 3.49
CA GLU A 66 5.87 10.90 3.69
C GLU A 66 5.09 11.60 4.80
N LYS A 67 3.75 11.48 4.82
CA LYS A 67 2.90 12.01 5.91
C LYS A 67 3.30 11.45 7.27
N LEU A 68 3.62 10.15 7.36
CA LEU A 68 4.04 9.51 8.61
C LEU A 68 5.39 10.04 9.11
N MET A 69 6.28 10.49 8.23
CA MET A 69 7.59 11.05 8.59
C MET A 69 7.52 12.53 8.98
N GLN A 70 6.46 13.24 8.59
CA GLN A 70 6.24 14.66 8.91
C GLN A 70 5.39 14.86 10.18
N ARG A 71 4.90 13.78 10.79
CA ARG A 71 4.26 13.77 12.12
C ARG A 71 5.30 13.56 13.21
#